data_AF-A0A837DCW6-F1
#
_entry.id   AF-A0A837DCW6-F1
#
_cell.length_a   1.000
_cell.length_b   1.000
_cell.length_c   1.000
_cell.angle_alpha   90.00
_cell.angle_beta   90.00
_cell.angle_gamma   90.00
#
_symmetry.space_group_name_H-M   'P 1'
#
loop_
_entity.id
_entity.type
_entity.pdbx_description
1 polymer ?
#
loop_
_entity_poly.entity_id
_entity_poly.type
_entity_poly.pdbx_seq_one_letter_code
_entity_poly.pdbx_strand_id
1 'polypeptide(L)'
;MGRRAERTHSETDNDTGWTPKRAKNAVRVAKVIVPAAAGALAPLVIRAAGAIREVYDRQQARRMGVDVAQLPEYQGRGGALLARIAGAAEGLSRLADSPRATEDDLGFVTRSRSTLEQLSASVRAAERMPTPRRKAAHRAVSGELDAIETELLRRLGVHAPGATA
;
A
#
# COMPACT_ATOMS: atom_id res chain seq x y z
N MET A 1 -11.08 -44.06 62.62
CA MET A 1 -11.44 -42.75 62.02
C MET A 1 -10.57 -42.54 60.78
N GLY A 2 -11.22 -42.61 59.61
CA GLY A 2 -10.59 -42.94 58.33
C GLY A 2 -9.74 -41.83 57.72
N ARG A 3 -8.59 -42.25 57.18
CA ARG A 3 -7.58 -41.49 56.43
C ARG A 3 -7.94 -41.40 54.94
N ARG A 4 -7.14 -40.60 54.21
CA ARG A 4 -6.86 -40.57 52.74
C ARG A 4 -7.85 -39.76 51.91
N ALA A 5 -7.39 -38.69 51.27
CA ALA A 5 -6.56 -38.58 50.04
C ALA A 5 -7.50 -38.26 48.88
N GLU A 6 -7.35 -37.11 48.20
CA GLU A 6 -6.75 -36.96 46.86
C GLU A 6 -6.68 -35.42 46.62
N ARG A 7 -5.57 -34.69 46.35
CA ARG A 7 -4.62 -34.74 45.22
C ARG A 7 -5.22 -35.44 44.00
N THR A 8 -5.54 -34.76 42.89
CA THR A 8 -4.57 -34.26 41.89
C THR A 8 -5.25 -33.25 40.94
N HIS A 9 -4.62 -32.12 40.59
CA HIS A 9 -3.66 -31.97 39.48
C HIS A 9 -4.29 -32.12 38.08
N SER A 10 -4.35 -31.02 37.33
CA SER A 10 -3.86 -30.90 35.94
C SER A 10 -4.25 -29.51 35.41
N GLU A 11 -3.32 -28.58 35.25
CA GLU A 11 -2.37 -28.53 34.12
C GLU A 11 -3.10 -28.19 32.82
N THR A 12 -3.37 -26.89 32.62
CA THR A 12 -3.62 -26.36 31.28
C THR A 12 -2.25 -26.11 30.65
N ASP A 13 -1.71 -27.19 30.10
CA ASP A 13 -0.57 -27.16 29.21
C ASP A 13 -0.95 -26.43 27.92
N ASN A 14 -0.09 -25.48 27.54
CA ASN A 14 -0.18 -24.71 26.32
C ASN A 14 0.42 -25.52 25.18
N ASP A 15 -0.40 -26.34 24.53
CA ASP A 15 0.03 -27.02 23.31
C ASP A 15 -0.52 -26.32 22.06
N THR A 16 0.28 -25.38 21.55
CA THR A 16 0.27 -24.95 20.14
C THR A 16 0.80 -26.08 19.25
N GLY A 17 0.01 -27.14 19.11
CA GLY A 17 0.24 -28.23 18.16
C GLY A 17 -0.89 -28.31 17.16
N TRP A 18 -0.74 -27.69 15.98
CA TRP A 18 -1.70 -27.84 14.89
C TRP A 18 -1.59 -29.23 14.27
N THR A 19 -2.24 -30.20 14.93
CA THR A 19 -2.32 -31.57 14.42
C THR A 19 -3.22 -31.61 13.17
N PRO A 20 -2.92 -32.44 12.16
CA PRO A 20 -3.71 -32.53 10.92
C PRO A 20 -5.20 -32.82 11.18
N LYS A 21 -5.50 -33.48 12.29
CA LYS A 21 -6.86 -33.79 12.74
C LYS A 21 -7.61 -32.53 13.22
N ARG A 22 -6.93 -31.61 13.92
CA ARG A 22 -7.49 -30.32 14.35
C ARG A 22 -7.69 -29.37 13.16
N ALA A 23 -6.76 -29.34 12.20
CA ALA A 23 -6.91 -28.56 10.97
C ALA A 23 -8.09 -29.05 10.11
N LYS A 24 -8.25 -30.36 9.92
CA LYS A 24 -9.41 -30.95 9.22
C LYS A 24 -10.72 -30.64 9.95
N ASN A 25 -10.72 -30.66 11.27
CA ASN A 25 -11.89 -30.30 12.06
C ASN A 25 -12.20 -28.80 12.00
N ALA A 26 -11.18 -27.92 12.00
CA ALA A 26 -11.35 -26.48 11.84
C ALA A 26 -11.96 -26.12 10.48
N VAL A 27 -11.51 -26.76 9.38
CA VAL A 27 -12.09 -26.57 8.04
C VAL A 27 -13.55 -27.06 7.99
N ARG A 28 -13.86 -28.18 8.64
CA ARG A 28 -15.24 -28.70 8.73
C ARG A 28 -16.15 -27.78 9.53
N VAL A 29 -15.67 -27.26 10.66
CA VAL A 29 -16.40 -26.31 11.50
C VAL A 29 -16.58 -24.97 10.78
N ALA A 30 -15.55 -24.45 10.12
CA ALA A 30 -15.64 -23.24 9.30
C ALA A 30 -16.65 -23.39 8.17
N LYS A 31 -16.73 -24.55 7.50
CA LYS A 31 -17.71 -24.80 6.42
C LYS A 31 -19.17 -24.75 6.87
N VAL A 32 -19.44 -24.95 8.17
CA VAL A 32 -20.80 -24.89 8.76
C VAL A 32 -21.08 -23.54 9.39
N ILE A 33 -20.10 -22.96 10.08
CA ILE A 33 -20.26 -21.66 10.75
C ILE A 33 -20.26 -20.51 9.74
N VAL A 34 -19.46 -20.58 8.67
CA VAL A 34 -19.35 -19.50 7.69
C VAL A 34 -20.70 -19.20 7.02
N PRO A 35 -21.49 -20.16 6.50
CA PRO A 35 -22.81 -19.85 5.92
C PRO A 35 -23.83 -19.34 6.95
N ALA A 36 -23.78 -19.86 8.19
CA ALA A 36 -24.72 -19.49 9.25
C ALA A 36 -24.43 -18.09 9.82
N ALA A 37 -23.15 -17.70 9.89
CA ALA A 37 -22.73 -16.38 10.35
C ALA A 37 -22.54 -15.36 9.20
N ALA A 38 -22.45 -15.80 7.94
CA ALA A 38 -22.24 -14.92 6.79
C ALA A 38 -23.35 -13.87 6.65
N GLY A 39 -24.61 -14.24 6.91
CA GLY A 39 -25.72 -13.28 6.87
C GLY A 39 -25.69 -12.26 8.01
N ALA A 40 -25.23 -12.66 9.20
CA ALA A 40 -25.21 -11.81 10.40
C ALA A 40 -23.95 -10.93 10.48
N LEU A 41 -22.82 -11.40 9.93
CA LEU A 41 -21.56 -10.67 9.85
C LEU A 41 -21.37 -9.93 8.51
N ALA A 42 -22.29 -10.09 7.55
CA ALA A 42 -22.32 -9.34 6.30
C ALA A 42 -22.05 -7.83 6.49
N PRO A 43 -22.74 -7.11 7.40
CA PRO A 43 -22.45 -5.69 7.61
C PRO A 43 -21.08 -5.43 8.25
N LEU A 44 -20.52 -6.36 9.03
CA LEU A 44 -19.23 -6.17 9.69
C LEU A 44 -18.05 -6.38 8.72
N VAL A 45 -18.16 -7.35 7.81
CA VAL A 45 -17.18 -7.56 6.72
C VAL A 45 -17.18 -6.36 5.76
N ILE A 46 -18.36 -5.83 5.44
CA ILE A 46 -18.48 -4.60 4.62
C ILE A 46 -17.85 -3.40 5.34
N ARG A 47 -17.97 -3.28 6.68
CA ARG A 47 -17.30 -2.21 7.45
C ARG A 47 -15.79 -2.40 7.62
N ALA A 48 -15.29 -3.63 7.63
CA ALA A 48 -13.84 -3.90 7.64
C ALA A 48 -13.18 -3.54 6.30
N ALA A 49 -13.87 -3.76 5.17
CA ALA A 49 -13.45 -3.23 3.87
C ALA A 49 -13.56 -1.69 3.80
N GLY A 50 -14.59 -1.13 4.43
CA GLY A 50 -14.80 0.32 4.53
C GLY A 50 -13.71 1.05 5.32
N ALA A 51 -13.28 0.54 6.47
CA ALA A 51 -12.33 1.24 7.34
C ALA A 51 -10.92 1.40 6.73
N ILE A 52 -10.51 0.47 5.86
CA ILE A 52 -9.24 0.59 5.10
C ILE A 52 -9.39 1.60 3.96
N ARG A 53 -10.56 1.63 3.30
CA ARG A 53 -10.90 2.63 2.27
C ARG A 53 -11.02 4.04 2.86
N GLU A 54 -11.58 4.18 4.07
CA GLU A 54 -11.88 5.48 4.69
C GLU A 54 -10.66 6.26 5.17
N VAL A 55 -9.56 5.57 5.51
CA VAL A 55 -8.27 6.24 5.79
C VAL A 55 -7.63 6.72 4.49
N TYR A 56 -7.78 5.93 3.41
CA TYR A 56 -7.24 6.25 2.09
C TYR A 56 -8.02 7.39 1.41
N ASP A 57 -9.35 7.36 1.48
CA ASP A 57 -10.24 8.38 0.91
C ASP A 57 -10.19 9.71 1.68
N ARG A 58 -9.95 9.69 3.00
CA ARG A 58 -9.72 10.96 3.74
C ARG A 58 -8.41 11.65 3.37
N GLN A 59 -7.41 10.89 2.93
CA GLN A 59 -6.18 11.45 2.36
C GLN A 59 -6.42 11.98 0.94
N GLN A 60 -7.23 11.29 0.14
CA GLN A 60 -7.61 11.70 -1.22
C GLN A 60 -8.57 12.90 -1.23
N ALA A 61 -9.44 13.04 -0.23
CA ALA A 61 -10.36 14.18 -0.07
C ALA A 61 -9.61 15.51 0.18
N ARG A 62 -8.39 15.46 0.73
CA ARG A 62 -7.51 16.64 0.82
C ARG A 62 -6.98 17.11 -0.54
N ARG A 63 -7.12 16.30 -1.59
CA ARG A 63 -6.76 16.66 -2.97
C ARG A 63 -7.93 17.22 -3.78
N MET A 64 -9.15 17.21 -3.24
CA MET A 64 -10.36 17.73 -3.90
C MET A 64 -10.96 18.96 -3.19
N GLY A 65 -10.17 19.64 -2.36
CA GLY A 65 -10.56 20.87 -1.65
C GLY A 65 -9.54 22.01 -1.75
N VAL A 66 -8.50 21.87 -2.57
CA VAL A 66 -7.62 22.99 -2.97
C VAL A 66 -7.27 22.83 -4.44
N ASP A 67 -8.15 23.43 -5.23
CA ASP A 67 -8.09 23.74 -6.65
C ASP A 67 -6.97 24.77 -6.95
N VAL A 68 -6.39 24.71 -8.15
CA VAL A 68 -5.58 25.75 -8.84
C VAL A 68 -4.33 26.37 -8.14
N ALA A 69 -3.97 26.04 -6.90
CA ALA A 69 -2.77 26.59 -6.25
C ALA A 69 -1.42 25.96 -6.73
N GLN A 70 -1.47 25.03 -7.69
CA GLN A 70 -0.30 24.28 -8.18
C GLN A 70 0.49 25.00 -9.29
N LEU A 71 -0.08 26.04 -9.92
CA LEU A 71 0.68 26.80 -10.93
C LEU A 71 1.95 27.43 -10.36
N PRO A 72 1.95 28.06 -9.18
CA PRO A 72 3.18 28.50 -8.50
C PRO A 72 4.12 27.36 -8.07
N GLU A 73 3.62 26.13 -7.89
CA GLU A 73 4.43 25.01 -7.39
C GLU A 73 5.34 24.40 -8.45
N TYR A 74 4.97 24.49 -9.73
CA TYR A 74 5.84 24.12 -10.85
C TYR A 74 6.75 25.27 -11.31
N GLN A 75 6.70 26.43 -10.65
CA GLN A 75 7.49 27.60 -11.02
C GLN A 75 8.74 27.67 -10.13
N GLY A 76 9.87 27.24 -10.68
CA GLY A 76 11.13 27.14 -9.97
C GLY A 76 12.13 26.26 -10.72
N ARG A 77 13.34 26.10 -10.17
CA ARG A 77 14.42 25.35 -10.87
C ARG A 77 14.13 23.85 -10.94
N GLY A 78 13.29 23.33 -10.04
CA GLY A 78 12.78 21.97 -9.99
C GLY A 78 11.40 21.77 -10.60
N GLY A 79 10.82 22.78 -11.25
CA GLY A 79 9.45 22.73 -11.79
C GLY A 79 9.19 21.53 -12.72
N ALA A 80 10.10 21.28 -13.65
CA ALA A 80 10.02 20.13 -14.55
C ALA A 80 10.01 18.79 -13.81
N LEU A 81 10.75 18.68 -12.71
CA LEU A 81 10.84 17.45 -11.92
C LEU A 81 9.55 17.23 -11.11
N LEU A 82 8.98 18.30 -10.55
CA LEU A 82 7.67 18.24 -9.90
C LEU A 82 6.58 17.83 -10.90
N ALA A 83 6.62 18.36 -12.13
CA ALA A 83 5.65 18.01 -13.17
C ALA A 83 5.74 16.52 -13.56
N ARG A 84 6.95 15.98 -13.68
CA ARG A 84 7.16 14.53 -13.90
C ARG A 84 6.63 13.69 -12.74
N ILE A 85 6.91 14.09 -11.50
CA ILE A 85 6.36 13.42 -10.30
C ILE A 85 4.84 13.40 -10.32
N ALA A 86 4.19 14.51 -10.69
CA ALA A 86 2.74 14.59 -10.81
C ALA A 86 2.20 13.64 -11.90
N GLY A 87 2.86 13.60 -13.07
CA GLY A 87 2.52 12.66 -14.14
C GLY A 87 2.66 11.18 -13.72
N ALA A 88 3.73 10.84 -13.00
CA ALA A 88 3.91 9.50 -12.44
C ALA A 88 2.80 9.17 -11.42
N ALA A 89 2.42 10.11 -10.56
CA ALA A 89 1.33 9.92 -9.59
C ALA A 89 -0.03 9.69 -10.29
N GLU A 90 -0.29 10.38 -11.40
CA GLU A 90 -1.47 10.14 -12.23
C GLU A 90 -1.42 8.72 -12.84
N GLY A 91 -0.28 8.32 -13.40
CA GLY A 91 -0.09 6.98 -13.95
C GLY A 91 -0.29 5.86 -12.91
N LEU A 92 0.18 6.05 -11.67
CA LEU A 92 -0.09 5.13 -10.55
C LEU A 92 -1.59 5.06 -10.23
N SER A 93 -2.32 6.17 -10.36
CA SER A 93 -3.77 6.20 -10.15
C SER A 93 -4.48 5.38 -11.23
N ARG A 94 -4.08 5.54 -12.50
CA ARG A 94 -4.60 4.73 -13.60
C ARG A 94 -4.28 3.24 -13.44
N LEU A 95 -3.10 2.89 -12.92
CA LEU A 95 -2.74 1.51 -12.63
C LEU A 95 -3.64 0.93 -11.53
N ALA A 96 -3.92 1.68 -10.46
CA ALA A 96 -4.80 1.24 -9.38
C ALA A 96 -6.27 1.08 -9.82
N ASP A 97 -6.75 1.96 -10.69
CA ASP A 97 -8.12 1.95 -11.21
C ASP A 97 -8.31 0.94 -12.36
N SER A 98 -7.23 0.30 -12.81
CA SER A 98 -7.30 -0.72 -13.86
C SER A 98 -8.12 -1.92 -13.40
N PRO A 99 -9.08 -2.41 -14.21
CA PRO A 99 -9.83 -3.63 -13.88
C PRO A 99 -8.95 -4.90 -13.86
N ARG A 100 -7.71 -4.80 -14.36
CA ARG A 100 -6.72 -5.89 -14.36
C ARG A 100 -5.66 -5.72 -13.27
N ALA A 101 -5.78 -4.72 -12.39
CA ALA A 101 -4.82 -4.48 -11.33
C ALA A 101 -4.71 -5.70 -10.40
N THR A 102 -3.49 -6.17 -10.18
CA THR A 102 -3.21 -7.25 -9.23
C THR A 102 -2.96 -6.70 -7.83
N GLU A 103 -2.97 -7.56 -6.81
CA GLU A 103 -2.61 -7.16 -5.44
C GLU A 103 -1.17 -6.61 -5.36
N ASP A 104 -0.25 -7.18 -6.15
CA ASP A 104 1.12 -6.67 -6.26
C ASP A 104 1.17 -5.26 -6.88
N ASP A 105 0.31 -4.97 -7.87
CA ASP A 105 0.20 -3.62 -8.45
C ASP A 105 -0.30 -2.60 -7.42
N LEU A 106 -1.29 -2.97 -6.60
CA LEU A 106 -1.80 -2.10 -5.54
C LEU A 106 -0.74 -1.87 -4.44
N GLY A 107 0.03 -2.90 -4.10
CA GLY A 107 1.17 -2.80 -3.19
C GLY A 107 2.27 -1.89 -3.74
N PHE A 108 2.57 -1.99 -5.04
CA PHE A 108 3.47 -1.08 -5.75
C PHE A 108 2.94 0.36 -5.73
N VAL A 109 1.68 0.58 -6.11
CA VAL A 109 1.07 1.92 -6.10
C VAL A 109 1.16 2.59 -4.73
N THR A 110 0.87 1.83 -3.67
CA THR A 110 0.91 2.36 -2.29
C THR A 110 2.32 2.81 -1.91
N ARG A 111 3.34 1.97 -2.14
CA ARG A 111 4.74 2.32 -1.84
C ARG A 111 5.23 3.47 -2.72
N SER A 112 4.97 3.42 -4.02
CA SER A 112 5.41 4.43 -4.98
C SER A 112 4.78 5.80 -4.70
N ARG A 113 3.50 5.87 -4.30
CA ARG A 113 2.87 7.14 -3.90
C ARG A 113 3.59 7.79 -2.71
N SER A 114 3.93 7.00 -1.68
CA SER A 114 4.72 7.49 -0.54
C SER A 114 6.10 8.01 -0.98
N THR A 115 6.77 7.28 -1.87
CA THR A 115 8.06 7.74 -2.42
C THR A 115 7.91 9.04 -3.21
N LEU A 116 6.91 9.18 -4.09
CA LEU A 116 6.68 10.41 -4.86
C LEU A 116 6.41 11.64 -3.98
N GLU A 117 5.75 11.46 -2.83
CA GLU A 117 5.57 12.53 -1.84
C GLU A 117 6.92 12.95 -1.22
N GLN A 118 7.77 11.99 -0.87
CA GLN A 118 9.12 12.26 -0.36
C GLN A 118 10.03 12.92 -1.40
N LEU A 119 9.94 12.49 -2.67
CA LEU A 119 10.67 13.11 -3.78
C LEU A 119 10.22 14.56 -3.97
N SER A 120 8.91 14.82 -3.96
CA SER A 120 8.36 16.19 -4.07
C SER A 120 8.87 17.11 -2.96
N ALA A 121 8.86 16.62 -1.71
CA ALA A 121 9.41 17.34 -0.57
C ALA A 121 10.92 17.61 -0.74
N SER A 122 11.68 16.62 -1.23
CA SER A 122 13.11 16.74 -1.48
C SER A 122 13.44 17.78 -2.54
N VAL A 123 12.66 17.87 -3.63
CA VAL A 123 12.81 18.92 -4.65
C VAL A 123 12.62 20.30 -4.05
N ARG A 124 11.56 20.51 -3.26
CA ARG A 124 11.31 21.80 -2.61
C ARG A 124 12.39 22.15 -1.59
N ALA A 125 12.94 21.17 -0.89
CA ALA A 125 14.05 21.38 0.02
C ALA A 125 15.34 21.78 -0.74
N ALA A 126 15.61 21.15 -1.88
CA ALA A 126 16.78 21.44 -2.72
C ALA A 126 16.78 22.88 -3.26
N GLU A 127 15.62 23.50 -3.48
CA GLU A 127 15.53 24.89 -3.96
C GLU A 127 16.16 25.92 -3.02
N ARG A 128 16.24 25.61 -1.71
CA ARG A 128 16.88 26.46 -0.70
C ARG A 128 18.39 26.23 -0.59
N MET A 129 18.95 25.32 -1.38
CA MET A 129 20.37 24.97 -1.33
C MET A 129 21.21 25.77 -2.37
N PRO A 130 22.52 25.95 -2.12
CA PRO A 130 23.45 26.45 -3.11
C PRO A 130 23.43 25.61 -4.39
N THR A 131 23.72 26.25 -5.53
CA THR A 131 23.57 25.65 -6.87
C THR A 131 24.19 24.25 -7.04
N PRO A 132 25.42 23.97 -6.58
CA PRO A 132 26.01 22.63 -6.72
C PRO A 132 25.22 21.56 -5.97
N ARG A 133 24.83 21.84 -4.71
CA ARG A 133 24.09 20.91 -3.85
C ARG A 133 22.66 20.71 -4.34
N ARG A 134 22.01 21.79 -4.79
CA ARG A 134 20.70 21.72 -5.44
C ARG A 134 20.74 20.78 -6.65
N LYS A 135 21.67 20.99 -7.60
CA LYS A 135 21.81 20.14 -8.79
C LYS A 135 22.05 18.67 -8.44
N ALA A 136 22.89 18.39 -7.45
CA ALA A 136 23.13 17.02 -6.99
C ALA A 136 21.83 16.37 -6.45
N ALA A 137 21.05 17.10 -5.65
CA ALA A 137 19.77 16.63 -5.14
C ALA A 137 18.74 16.38 -6.26
N HIS A 138 18.60 17.28 -7.24
CA HIS A 138 17.71 17.03 -8.38
C HIS A 138 18.11 15.80 -9.20
N ARG A 139 19.42 15.54 -9.38
CA ARG A 139 19.89 14.33 -10.07
C ARG A 139 19.52 13.05 -9.31
N ALA A 140 19.71 13.05 -7.99
CA ALA A 140 19.33 11.91 -7.17
C ALA A 140 17.82 11.65 -7.23
N VAL A 141 16.99 12.70 -7.10
CA VAL A 141 15.54 12.59 -7.24
C VAL A 141 15.14 12.09 -8.64
N SER A 142 15.80 12.57 -9.70
CA SER A 142 15.54 12.08 -11.05
C SER A 142 15.79 10.59 -11.18
N GLY A 143 16.91 10.08 -10.64
CA GLY A 143 17.22 8.64 -10.71
C GLY A 143 16.19 7.76 -10.00
N GLU A 144 15.72 8.19 -8.82
CA GLU A 144 14.66 7.47 -8.09
C GLU A 144 13.32 7.52 -8.83
N LEU A 145 13.00 8.68 -9.45
CA LEU A 145 11.80 8.82 -10.26
C LEU A 145 11.85 7.93 -11.51
N ASP A 146 12.99 7.85 -12.19
CA ASP A 146 13.20 7.02 -13.38
C ASP A 146 12.94 5.53 -13.07
N ALA A 147 13.35 5.07 -11.88
CA ALA A 147 13.10 3.69 -11.43
C ALA A 147 11.60 3.41 -11.24
N ILE A 148 10.85 4.35 -10.64
CA ILE A 148 9.40 4.23 -10.46
C ILE A 148 8.68 4.28 -11.82
N GLU A 149 9.05 5.22 -12.69
CA GLU A 149 8.45 5.37 -14.03
C GLU A 149 8.67 4.12 -14.88
N THR A 150 9.87 3.53 -14.84
CA THR A 150 10.19 2.28 -15.55
C THR A 150 9.32 1.12 -15.08
N GLU A 151 9.21 0.93 -13.77
CA GLU A 151 8.40 -0.13 -13.20
C GLU A 151 6.90 0.08 -13.45
N LEU A 152 6.45 1.33 -13.40
CA LEU A 152 5.08 1.71 -13.75
C LEU A 152 4.76 1.35 -15.21
N LEU A 153 5.64 1.71 -16.16
CA LEU A 153 5.46 1.36 -17.57
C LEU A 153 5.42 -0.16 -17.78
N ARG A 154 6.31 -0.90 -17.10
CA ARG A 154 6.32 -2.37 -17.13
C ARG A 154 4.98 -2.95 -16.67
N ARG A 155 4.42 -2.45 -15.57
CA ARG A 155 3.12 -2.90 -15.04
C ARG A 155 1.93 -2.49 -15.91
N LEU A 156 2.02 -1.35 -16.57
CA LEU A 156 1.04 -0.91 -17.58
C LEU A 156 1.16 -1.71 -18.90
N GLY A 157 2.11 -2.63 -19.02
CA GLY A 157 2.33 -3.43 -20.22
C GLY A 157 3.02 -2.66 -21.35
N VAL A 158 3.58 -1.49 -21.07
CA VAL A 158 4.40 -0.73 -22.01
C VAL A 158 5.84 -1.17 -21.81
N HIS A 159 6.36 -1.94 -22.76
CA HIS A 159 7.78 -2.30 -22.82
C HIS A 159 8.37 -1.52 -23.98
N ALA A 160 9.58 -0.98 -23.84
CA ALA A 160 10.27 -0.39 -24.97
C ALA A 160 10.37 -1.45 -26.09
N PRO A 161 9.99 -1.12 -27.34
CA PRO A 161 10.16 -2.05 -28.45
C PRO A 161 11.66 -2.36 -28.59
N GLY A 162 12.06 -3.60 -28.33
CA GLY A 162 13.44 -4.06 -28.54
C GLY A 162 14.03 -5.05 -27.54
N ALA A 163 13.37 -5.36 -26.42
CA ALA A 163 13.87 -6.35 -25.46
C ALA A 163 13.19 -7.71 -25.61
N THR A 164 13.24 -8.28 -26.82
CA THR A 164 13.02 -9.71 -27.06
C THR A 164 14.17 -10.22 -27.91
N ALA A 165 15.12 -10.88 -27.25
CA ALA A 165 16.07 -11.80 -27.85
C ALA A 165 16.21 -12.98 -26.89
#